data_AF-A0A640UPQ9-F1
#
_entry.id   AF-A0A640UPQ9-F1
#
_cell.length_a   1.000
_cell.length_b   1.000
_cell.length_c   1.000
_cell.angle_alpha   90.00
_cell.angle_beta   90.00
_cell.angle_gamma   90.00
#
_symmetry.space_group_name_H-M   'P 1'
#
loop_
_entity.id
_entity.type
_entity.pdbx_description
1 polymer ?
#
loop_
_entity_poly.entity_id
_entity_poly.type
_entity_poly.pdbx_seq_one_letter_code
_entity_poly.pdbx_strand_id
1 'polypeptide(L)'
;MVNPDIKVVTDVLRSEARMWDNQSDALGKLHHAVEGLRATRLEAGIFQIVFSAYEAAVDQISDRCKEGQQRTQEIADALIKSATAYDNQEEETKAHVEGTY
;
A
#
# COMPACT_ATOMS: atom_id res chain seq x y z
N MET A 1 -7.46 -32.78 5.07
CA MET A 1 -8.38 -31.87 5.81
C MET A 1 -7.66 -30.54 5.98
N VAL A 2 -8.24 -29.40 5.57
CA VAL A 2 -7.62 -28.06 5.77
C VAL A 2 -7.56 -27.77 7.28
N ASN A 3 -6.40 -27.37 7.78
CA ASN A 3 -6.23 -26.89 9.14
C ASN A 3 -6.99 -25.56 9.30
N PRO A 4 -8.10 -25.54 10.06
CA PRO A 4 -8.95 -24.36 10.15
C PRO A 4 -8.22 -23.15 10.73
N ASP A 5 -7.21 -23.36 11.58
CA ASP A 5 -6.43 -22.27 12.16
C ASP A 5 -5.55 -21.58 11.11
N ILE A 6 -4.95 -22.35 10.19
CA ILE A 6 -4.14 -21.80 9.09
C ILE A 6 -5.01 -20.97 8.15
N LYS A 7 -6.20 -21.48 7.81
CA LYS A 7 -7.14 -20.75 6.94
C LYS A 7 -7.60 -19.43 7.57
N VAL A 8 -7.92 -19.43 8.87
CA VAL A 8 -8.27 -18.19 9.58
C VAL A 8 -7.12 -17.19 9.53
N VAL A 9 -5.88 -17.63 9.74
CA VAL A 9 -4.70 -16.76 9.65
C VAL A 9 -4.52 -16.20 8.24
N THR A 10 -4.60 -17.03 7.18
CA THR A 10 -4.40 -16.55 5.81
C THR A 10 -5.52 -15.63 5.34
N ASP A 11 -6.75 -15.83 5.81
CA ASP A 11 -7.88 -14.91 5.57
C ASP A 11 -7.65 -13.55 6.24
N VAL A 12 -7.14 -13.52 7.48
CA VAL A 12 -6.78 -12.27 8.18
C VAL A 12 -5.66 -11.55 7.45
N LEU A 13 -4.58 -12.23 7.08
CA LEU A 13 -3.45 -11.64 6.33
C LEU A 13 -3.93 -10.99 5.02
N ARG A 14 -4.82 -11.66 4.28
CA ARG A 14 -5.42 -11.12 3.06
C ARG A 14 -6.33 -9.92 3.33
N SER A 15 -7.05 -9.93 4.44
CA SER A 15 -7.89 -8.80 4.85
C SER A 15 -7.04 -7.57 5.17
N GLU A 16 -5.96 -7.74 5.94
CA GLU A 16 -5.03 -6.67 6.25
C GLU A 16 -4.31 -6.17 5.00
N ALA A 17 -3.90 -7.06 4.09
CA ALA A 17 -3.30 -6.67 2.82
C ALA A 17 -4.21 -5.74 2.02
N ARG A 18 -5.50 -6.08 1.88
CA ARG A 18 -6.50 -5.22 1.22
C ARG A 18 -6.66 -3.87 1.91
N MET A 19 -6.59 -3.84 3.24
CA MET A 19 -6.64 -2.58 3.98
C MET A 19 -5.44 -1.69 3.62
N TRP A 20 -4.23 -2.24 3.61
CA TRP A 20 -3.02 -1.50 3.25
C TRP A 20 -3.00 -1.06 1.78
N ASP A 21 -3.49 -1.89 0.86
CA ASP A 21 -3.67 -1.56 -0.55
C ASP A 21 -4.64 -0.37 -0.73
N ASN A 22 -5.77 -0.36 -0.01
CA ASN A 22 -6.70 0.77 -0.01
C ASN A 22 -6.06 2.07 0.53
N GLN A 23 -5.15 1.98 1.51
CA GLN A 23 -4.41 3.14 2.02
C GLN A 23 -3.37 3.63 1.00
N SER A 24 -2.70 2.72 0.28
CA SER A 24 -1.82 3.02 -0.85
C SER A 24 -2.55 3.85 -1.90
N ASP A 25 -3.73 3.38 -2.32
CA ASP A 25 -4.61 4.09 -3.25
C ASP A 25 -5.02 5.48 -2.76
N ALA A 26 -5.37 5.60 -1.47
CA ALA A 26 -5.75 6.89 -0.89
C ALA A 26 -4.58 7.89 -0.92
N LEU A 27 -3.36 7.44 -0.60
CA LEU A 27 -2.15 8.26 -0.64
C LEU A 27 -1.78 8.65 -2.07
N GLY A 28 -1.92 7.75 -3.05
CA GLY A 28 -1.74 8.08 -4.46
C GLY A 28 -2.73 9.14 -4.96
N LYS A 29 -4.00 9.03 -4.56
CA LYS A 29 -5.02 10.05 -4.88
C LYS A 29 -4.69 11.41 -4.24
N LEU A 30 -4.22 11.42 -2.99
CA LEU A 30 -3.80 12.64 -2.31
C LEU A 30 -2.58 13.28 -2.98
N HIS A 31 -1.58 12.49 -3.36
CA HIS A 31 -0.43 12.96 -4.15
C HIS A 31 -0.90 13.69 -5.41
N HIS A 32 -1.79 13.08 -6.21
CA HIS A 32 -2.32 13.71 -7.42
C HIS A 32 -3.13 14.97 -7.14
N ALA A 33 -3.94 14.97 -6.07
CA ALA A 33 -4.70 16.16 -5.68
C ALA A 33 -3.78 17.32 -5.30
N VAL A 34 -2.70 17.05 -4.56
CA VAL A 34 -1.71 18.05 -4.13
C VAL A 34 -0.89 18.57 -5.31
N GLU A 35 -0.43 17.69 -6.21
CA GLU A 35 0.22 18.12 -7.46
C GLU A 35 -0.72 18.97 -8.33
N GLY A 36 -2.02 18.70 -8.30
CA GLY A 36 -3.02 19.53 -8.98
C GLY A 36 -3.16 20.94 -8.41
N LEU A 37 -2.65 21.21 -7.21
CA LEU A 37 -2.58 22.57 -6.65
C LEU A 37 -1.40 23.36 -7.22
N ARG A 38 -0.36 22.69 -7.75
CA ARG A 38 0.87 23.34 -8.19
C ARG A 38 0.55 24.49 -9.15
N ALA A 39 1.11 25.66 -8.84
CA ALA A 39 0.85 26.88 -9.59
C ALA A 39 2.14 27.35 -10.25
N THR A 40 2.04 27.88 -11.46
CA THR A 40 3.14 28.64 -12.04
C THR A 40 3.27 29.99 -11.35
N ARG A 41 4.47 30.62 -11.44
CA ARG A 41 4.65 32.00 -10.95
C ARG A 41 3.68 32.98 -11.61
N LEU A 42 3.30 32.75 -12.86
CA LEU A 42 2.33 33.60 -13.55
C LEU A 42 0.94 33.49 -12.91
N GLU A 43 0.47 32.28 -12.66
CA GLU A 43 -0.83 32.02 -12.00
C GLU A 43 -0.86 32.54 -10.56
N ALA A 44 0.28 32.53 -9.87
CA ALA A 44 0.38 33.08 -8.52
C ALA A 44 0.21 34.62 -8.45
N GLY A 45 0.41 35.34 -9.56
CA GLY A 45 0.12 36.78 -9.66
C GLY A 45 0.71 37.61 -8.52
N ILE A 46 -0.13 38.30 -7.75
CA ILE A 46 0.29 39.18 -6.64
C ILE A 46 0.87 38.43 -5.42
N PHE A 47 0.73 37.10 -5.36
CA PHE A 47 1.16 36.28 -4.22
C PHE A 47 2.64 35.82 -4.32
N GLN A 48 3.47 36.49 -5.13
CA GLN A 48 4.89 36.10 -5.32
C GLN A 48 5.69 35.96 -4.03
N ILE A 49 5.39 36.78 -3.01
CA ILE A 49 6.12 36.78 -1.73
C ILE A 49 5.99 35.44 -1.01
N VAL A 50 4.82 34.77 -1.12
CA VAL A 50 4.55 33.49 -0.46
C VAL A 50 4.73 32.29 -1.38
N PHE A 51 4.94 32.52 -2.69
CA PHE A 51 4.98 31.47 -3.72
C PHE A 51 5.99 30.36 -3.43
N SER A 52 7.21 30.72 -2.99
CA SER A 52 8.23 29.70 -2.70
C SER A 52 7.86 28.81 -1.51
N ALA A 53 7.23 29.37 -0.48
CA ALA A 53 6.77 28.59 0.68
C ALA A 53 5.58 27.71 0.32
N TYR A 54 4.71 28.21 -0.56
CA TYR A 54 3.61 27.44 -1.13
C TYR A 54 4.11 26.23 -1.93
N GLU A 55 5.01 26.43 -2.90
CA GLU A 55 5.59 25.34 -3.69
C GLU A 55 6.30 24.32 -2.80
N ALA A 56 7.07 24.77 -1.81
CA ALA A 56 7.74 23.88 -0.86
C ALA A 56 6.75 23.02 -0.06
N ALA A 57 5.58 23.56 0.31
CA ALA A 57 4.54 22.79 0.98
C ALA A 57 3.89 21.76 0.04
N VAL A 58 3.63 22.13 -1.22
CA VAL A 58 3.14 21.21 -2.25
C VAL A 58 4.13 20.06 -2.41
N ASP A 59 5.42 20.35 -2.62
CA ASP A 59 6.49 19.36 -2.76
C ASP A 59 6.55 18.42 -1.55
N GLN A 60 6.60 18.98 -0.34
CA GLN A 60 6.74 18.18 0.88
C GLN A 60 5.56 17.22 1.08
N ILE A 61 4.33 17.68 0.85
CA ILE A 61 3.14 16.84 1.03
C ILE A 61 3.09 15.79 -0.07
N SER A 62 3.34 16.19 -1.32
CA SER A 62 3.35 15.32 -2.49
C SER A 62 4.36 14.18 -2.35
N ASP A 63 5.59 14.49 -1.94
CA ASP A 63 6.66 13.51 -1.71
C ASP A 63 6.29 12.52 -0.60
N ARG A 64 5.71 13.01 0.51
CA ARG A 64 5.29 12.15 1.61
C ARG A 64 4.12 11.25 1.25
N CYS A 65 3.16 11.74 0.45
CA CYS A 65 2.09 10.92 -0.07
C CYS A 65 2.63 9.81 -0.99
N LYS A 66 3.58 10.14 -1.87
CA LYS A 66 4.20 9.16 -2.77
C LYS A 66 5.03 8.11 -2.03
N GLU A 67 5.85 8.54 -1.06
CA GLU A 67 6.59 7.62 -0.19
C GLU A 67 5.62 6.72 0.59
N GLY A 68 4.58 7.31 1.18
CA GLY A 68 3.56 6.59 1.92
C GLY A 68 2.88 5.53 1.04
N GLN A 69 2.43 5.90 -0.16
CA GLN A 69 1.83 4.97 -1.12
C GLN A 69 2.73 3.76 -1.37
N GLN A 70 4.00 4.01 -1.70
CA GLN A 70 4.97 2.93 -1.93
C GLN A 70 5.11 2.02 -0.72
N ARG A 71 5.30 2.59 0.49
CA ARG A 71 5.49 1.79 1.71
C ARG A 71 4.25 0.98 2.07
N THR A 72 3.06 1.53 1.90
CA THR A 72 1.81 0.79 2.15
C THR A 72 1.61 -0.35 1.14
N GLN A 73 2.01 -0.16 -0.11
CA GLN A 73 2.00 -1.24 -1.10
C GLN A 73 2.97 -2.36 -0.72
N GLU A 74 4.20 -2.01 -0.31
CA GLU A 74 5.20 -2.98 0.14
C GLU A 74 4.69 -3.84 1.31
N ILE A 75 3.91 -3.25 2.23
CA ILE A 75 3.26 -3.98 3.34
C ILE A 75 2.19 -4.93 2.80
N ALA A 76 1.30 -4.46 1.92
CA ALA A 76 0.24 -5.29 1.33
C ALA A 76 0.83 -6.51 0.60
N ASP A 77 1.87 -6.29 -0.21
CA ASP A 77 2.57 -7.34 -0.96
C ASP A 77 3.22 -8.36 -0.03
N ALA A 78 3.85 -7.90 1.06
CA ALA A 78 4.46 -8.77 2.05
C ALA A 78 3.41 -9.67 2.75
N LEU A 79 2.24 -9.13 3.09
CA LEU A 79 1.14 -9.88 3.69
C LEU A 79 0.56 -10.93 2.73
N ILE A 80 0.37 -10.58 1.46
CA ILE A 80 -0.08 -11.52 0.42
C ILE A 80 0.94 -12.64 0.22
N LYS A 81 2.23 -12.30 0.19
CA LYS A 81 3.31 -13.27 0.07
C LYS A 81 3.31 -14.25 1.24
N SER A 82 3.16 -13.76 2.47
CA SER A 82 3.06 -14.60 3.67
C SER A 82 1.83 -15.52 3.63
N ALA A 83 0.65 -15.00 3.28
CA ALA A 83 -0.56 -15.81 3.16
C ALA A 83 -0.40 -16.93 2.12
N THR A 84 0.20 -16.62 0.97
CA THR A 84 0.49 -17.59 -0.09
C THR A 84 1.47 -18.67 0.37
N ALA A 85 2.50 -18.30 1.14
CA ALA A 85 3.45 -19.26 1.69
C ALA A 85 2.80 -20.26 2.65
N TYR A 86 1.90 -19.80 3.53
CA TYR A 86 1.15 -20.67 4.43
C TYR A 86 0.26 -21.66 3.69
N ASP A 87 -0.47 -21.20 2.66
CA ASP A 87 -1.34 -22.07 1.87
C ASP A 87 -0.54 -23.12 1.11
N ASN A 88 0.61 -22.75 0.51
CA ASN A 88 1.48 -23.69 -0.20
C ASN A 88 2.06 -24.75 0.74
N GLN A 89 2.53 -24.36 1.93
CA GLN A 89 3.05 -25.29 2.92
C GLN A 89 1.99 -26.29 3.38
N GLU A 90 0.73 -25.85 3.47
CA GLU A 90 -0.39 -26.72 3.81
C GLU A 90 -0.66 -27.77 2.72
N GLU A 91 -0.66 -27.37 1.46
CA GLU A 91 -0.85 -28.28 0.31
C GLU A 91 0.27 -29.32 0.19
N GLU A 92 1.53 -28.90 0.36
CA GLU A 92 2.69 -29.80 0.38
C GLU A 92 2.59 -30.84 1.50
N THR A 93 2.16 -30.40 2.70
CA THR A 93 2.01 -31.29 3.86
C THR A 93 0.91 -32.32 3.63
N LYS A 94 -0.24 -31.92 3.06
CA LYS A 94 -1.33 -32.85 2.70
C LYS A 94 -0.86 -33.89 1.70
N ALA A 95 -0.19 -33.47 0.62
CA ALA A 95 0.32 -34.37 -0.41
C ALA A 95 1.30 -35.41 0.14
N HIS A 96 2.16 -35.02 1.10
CA HIS A 96 3.10 -35.93 1.73
C HIS A 96 2.41 -36.99 2.62
N VAL A 97 1.38 -36.59 3.36
CA VAL A 97 0.62 -37.51 4.23
C VAL A 97 -0.24 -38.48 3.41
N GLU A 98 -0.83 -38.03 2.29
CA GLU A 98 -1.63 -38.88 1.41
C GLU A 98 -0.77 -39.88 0.62
N GLY A 99 0.50 -39.56 0.32
CA GLY A 99 1.42 -40.45 -0.39
C GLY A 99 2.15 -41.47 0.50
N THR A 100 1.95 -41.45 1.81
CA THR A 100 2.63 -42.34 2.78
C THR A 100 1.75 -43.47 3.34
N TYR A 101 0.50 -43.57 2.89
CA TYR A 101 -0.44 -44.67 3.18
C TYR A 101 -0.97 -45.31 1.89
#